data_AF-A0A5C9ANJ4-F1
#
_entry.id   AF-A0A5C9ANJ4-F1
#
_cell.length_a   1.000
_cell.length_b   1.000
_cell.length_c   1.000
_cell.angle_alpha   90.00
_cell.angle_beta   90.00
_cell.angle_gamma   90.00
#
_symmetry.space_group_name_H-M   'P 1'
#
loop_
_entity.id
_entity.type
_entity.pdbx_description
1 polymer ?
#
loop_
_entity_poly.entity_id
_entity_poly.type
_entity_poly.pdbx_seq_one_letter_code
_entity_poly.pdbx_strand_id
1 'polypeptide(L)' 'MATAGMLLKLNSQMNREFYASNLYLHLSNWCSEQSLNGTATFLRAQAQSNV' A
#
# COMPACT_ATOMS: atom_id res chain seq x y z
N MET A 1 8.10 16.23 -22.67
CA MET A 1 7.55 16.75 -21.39
C MET A 1 6.26 16.01 -21.11
N ALA A 2 6.05 15.51 -19.89
CA ALA A 2 4.78 14.85 -19.52
C ALA A 2 3.64 15.85 -19.71
N THR A 3 2.57 15.44 -20.38
CA THR A 3 1.41 16.30 -20.61
C THR A 3 0.68 16.54 -19.29
N ALA A 4 0.00 17.69 -19.15
CA ALA A 4 -0.73 18.02 -17.92
C ALA A 4 -1.73 16.91 -17.50
N GLY A 5 -2.37 16.27 -18.48
CA GLY A 5 -3.25 15.11 -18.23
C GLY A 5 -2.53 13.88 -17.68
N MET A 6 -1.27 13.64 -18.06
CA MET A 6 -0.46 12.55 -17.52
C MET A 6 -0.04 12.82 -16.07
N LEU A 7 0.32 14.08 -15.75
CA LEU A 7 0.67 14.50 -14.39
C LEU A 7 -0.51 14.31 -13.41
N LEU A 8 -1.73 14.68 -13.82
CA LEU A 8 -2.93 14.48 -13.00
C LEU A 8 -3.22 13.00 -12.71
N LYS A 9 -3.06 12.15 -13.72
CA LYS A 9 -3.24 10.69 -13.58
C LYS A 9 -2.18 10.07 -12.66
N LEU A 10 -0.91 10.49 -12.78
CA LEU A 10 0.18 10.01 -11.94
C LEU A 10 -0.02 10.42 -10.47
N ASN A 11 -0.46 11.65 -10.20
CA ASN A 11 -0.77 12.10 -8.85
C ASN A 11 -1.93 11.27 -8.24
N SER A 12 -2.98 11.04 -9.04
CA SER A 12 -4.08 10.17 -8.62
C SER A 12 -3.63 8.72 -8.36
N GLN A 13 -2.67 8.21 -9.12
CA GLN A 13 -2.11 6.87 -8.90
C GLN A 13 -1.26 6.83 -7.62
N MET A 14 -0.43 7.83 -7.37
CA MET A 14 0.37 7.94 -6.16
C MET A 14 -0.51 7.92 -4.90
N ASN A 15 -1.62 8.66 -4.89
CA ASN A 15 -2.57 8.61 -3.78
C ASN A 15 -3.20 7.23 -3.59
N ARG A 16 -3.46 6.49 -4.68
CA ARG A 16 -3.99 5.12 -4.61
C ARG A 16 -2.98 4.13 -4.02
N GLU A 17 -1.72 4.19 -4.44
CA GLU A 17 -0.65 3.35 -3.89
C GLU A 17 -0.42 3.64 -2.40
N PHE A 18 -0.48 4.91 -2.00
CA PHE A 18 -0.38 5.31 -0.60
C PHE A 18 -1.55 4.76 0.23
N TYR A 19 -2.78 4.87 -0.28
CA TYR A 19 -3.95 4.29 0.38
C TYR A 19 -3.85 2.75 0.50
N ALA A 20 -3.44 2.07 -0.57
CA ALA A 20 -3.24 0.62 -0.57
C ALA A 20 -2.18 0.19 0.45
N SER A 21 -1.08 0.92 0.56
CA SER A 21 -0.01 0.65 1.54
C SER A 21 -0.52 0.76 2.98
N ASN A 22 -1.34 1.78 3.28
CA ASN A 22 -1.97 1.90 4.60
C ASN A 22 -2.94 0.74 4.88
N LEU A 23 -3.73 0.34 3.89
CA LEU A 23 -4.65 -0.79 4.02
C LEU A 23 -3.91 -2.10 4.33
N TYR A 24 -2.78 -2.36 3.66
CA TYR A 24 -1.94 -3.52 3.94
C TYR A 24 -1.34 -3.50 5.35
N LEU A 25 -0.99 -2.33 5.89
CA LEU A 25 -0.55 -2.21 7.29
C LEU A 25 -1.67 -2.55 8.28
N HIS A 26 -2.88 -2.06 8.05
CA HIS A 26 -4.03 -2.40 8.89
C HIS A 26 -4.35 -3.90 8.87
N LEU A 27 -4.33 -4.51 7.67
CA LEU A 27 -4.57 -5.93 7.53
C LEU A 27 -3.43 -6.76 8.14
N SER A 28 -2.18 -6.30 8.01
CA SER A 28 -1.04 -6.90 8.71
C SER A 28 -1.23 -6.90 10.21
N ASN A 29 -1.68 -5.78 10.79
CA ASN A 29 -1.91 -5.68 12.23
C ASN A 29 -2.99 -6.67 12.68
N TRP A 30 -4.10 -6.72 11.95
CA TRP A 30 -5.18 -7.67 12.21
C TRP A 30 -4.70 -9.13 12.10
N CYS A 31 -3.93 -9.48 11.07
CA CYS A 31 -3.33 -10.81 10.95
C CYS A 31 -2.42 -11.15 12.14
N SER A 32 -1.67 -10.17 12.66
CA SER A 32 -0.84 -10.36 13.86
C SER A 32 -1.68 -10.67 15.09
N GLU A 33 -2.80 -9.98 15.29
CA GLU A 33 -3.76 -10.25 16.38
C GLU A 33 -4.39 -11.65 16.27
N GLN A 34 -4.60 -12.14 15.05
CA GLN A 34 -5.11 -13.49 14.78
C GLN A 34 -4.04 -14.58 14.83
N SER A 35 -2.82 -14.27 15.28
CA SER A 35 -1.66 -15.19 15.27
C SER A 35 -1.25 -15.70 13.87
N LEU A 36 -1.67 -15.01 12.80
CA LEU A 36 -1.29 -15.26 11.41
C LEU A 36 0.01 -14.51 11.06
N ASN A 37 1.07 -14.74 11.84
CA ASN A 37 2.28 -13.92 11.81
C ASN A 37 3.02 -13.91 10.46
N GLY A 38 2.95 -15.01 9.70
CA GLY A 38 3.51 -15.09 8.34
C GLY A 38 2.79 -14.16 7.36
N THR A 39 1.46 -14.17 7.39
CA THR A 39 0.62 -13.28 6.58
C THR A 39 0.79 -11.82 6.99
N ALA A 40 0.89 -11.54 8.29
CA ALA A 40 1.19 -10.20 8.79
C ALA A 40 2.53 -9.68 8.21
N THR A 41 3.58 -10.49 8.30
CA THR A 41 4.91 -10.13 7.78
C THR A 41 4.88 -9.89 6.27
N PHE A 42 4.18 -10.74 5.51
CA PHE A 42 4.01 -10.59 4.06
C PHE A 42 3.31 -9.27 3.70
N LEU A 43 2.16 -8.98 4.35
CA LEU A 43 1.39 -7.77 4.09
C LEU A 43 2.15 -6.50 4.46
N ARG A 44 2.93 -6.53 5.55
CA ARG A 44 3.78 -5.42 5.96
C ARG A 44 4.94 -5.18 4.98
N ALA A 45 5.53 -6.23 4.43
CA ALA A 45 6.53 -6.10 3.37
C ALA A 45 5.91 -5.52 2.09
N GLN A 46 4.70 -5.94 1.72
CA GLN A 46 3.97 -5.40 0.58
C GLN A 46 3.66 -3.91 0.75
N ALA A 47 3.24 -3.49 1.96
CA ALA A 47 3.00 -2.09 2.28
C ALA A 47 4.24 -1.20 2.13
N GLN A 48 5.45 -1.76 2.35
CA GLN A 48 6.71 -1.03 2.23
C GLN A 48 7.27 -1.02 0.81
N SER A 49 6.90 -1.99 -0.03
CA SER A 49 7.36 -2.05 -1.43
C SER A 49 6.52 -1.21 -2.39
N ASN A 50 5.31 -0.81 -2.00
CA ASN A 50 4.36 -0.06 -2.82
C ASN A 50 4.42 1.46 -2.60
N VAL A 51 5.34 1.95 -1.75
CA VAL A 51 5.61 3.39 -1.53
C VAL A 51 6.88 3.82 -2.25
#